data_AF-A0A3E4KSK6-F1
#
_entry.id   AF-A0A3E4KSK6-F1
#
_cell.length_a   1.000
_cell.length_b   1.000
_cell.length_c   1.000
_cell.angle_alpha   90.00
_cell.angle_beta   90.00
_cell.angle_gamma   90.00
#
_symmetry.space_group_name_H-M   'P 1'
#
loop_
_entity.id
_entity.type
_entity.pdbx_description
1 polymer ?
#
loop_
_entity_poly.entity_id
_entity_poly.type
_entity_poly.pdbx_seq_one_letter_code
_entity_poly.pdbx_strand_id
1 'polypeptide(L)'
;MAELLPNFYKVTHSEHINETDWVVQVMLNPQHAIYNGHFPQQPVVPGVCMLQIIKECIEKIQQAPLQYKQIASCKFLSVINPNETPELKLSLTIKNNETDTFHILAEGASSKDICIKLKAQLIGK
;
A
#
# COMPACT_ATOMS: atom_id res chain seq x y z
N MET A 1 -9.21 13.61 -2.66
CA MET A 1 -8.22 13.46 -1.58
C MET A 1 -6.86 13.83 -2.13
N ALA A 2 -6.06 14.61 -1.38
CA ALA A 2 -4.68 14.91 -1.78
C ALA A 2 -3.77 13.72 -1.40
N GLU A 3 -2.96 13.25 -2.34
CA GLU A 3 -1.97 12.18 -2.09
C GLU A 3 -0.86 12.72 -1.18
N LEU A 4 -0.44 11.95 -0.18
CA LEU A 4 0.58 12.39 0.78
C LEU A 4 1.97 12.48 0.14
N LEU A 5 2.24 11.60 -0.81
CA LEU A 5 3.50 11.54 -1.58
C LEU A 5 3.18 11.77 -3.06
N PRO A 6 3.12 13.03 -3.52
CA PRO A 6 2.73 13.35 -4.88
C PRO A 6 3.64 12.67 -5.91
N ASN A 7 3.05 12.03 -6.91
CA ASN A 7 3.77 11.32 -7.98
C ASN A 7 4.69 10.18 -7.50
N PHE A 8 4.48 9.64 -6.29
CA PHE A 8 5.27 8.50 -5.80
C PHE A 8 4.91 7.18 -6.49
N TYR A 9 3.63 7.01 -6.80
CA TYR A 9 3.11 5.86 -7.52
C TYR A 9 1.87 6.27 -8.32
N LYS A 10 1.40 5.37 -9.17
CA LYS A 10 0.07 5.45 -9.78
C LYS A 10 -0.64 4.11 -9.66
N VAL A 11 -1.95 4.13 -9.50
CA VAL A 11 -2.77 2.92 -9.63
C VAL A 11 -2.94 2.63 -11.12
N THR A 12 -2.57 1.44 -11.56
CA THR A 12 -2.71 1.00 -12.96
C THR A 12 -3.92 0.11 -13.18
N HIS A 13 -4.32 -0.63 -12.15
CA HIS A 13 -5.48 -1.51 -12.18
C HIS A 13 -6.10 -1.65 -10.79
N SER A 14 -7.41 -1.83 -10.72
CA SER A 14 -8.15 -2.11 -9.50
C SER A 14 -9.31 -3.03 -9.82
N GLU A 15 -9.38 -4.15 -9.13
CA GLU A 15 -10.38 -5.20 -9.34
C GLU A 15 -11.06 -5.54 -8.01
N HIS A 16 -12.39 -5.59 -8.04
CA HIS A 16 -13.22 -6.06 -6.92
C HIS A 16 -13.50 -7.55 -7.14
N ILE A 17 -12.97 -8.40 -6.25
CA ILE A 17 -13.03 -9.86 -6.41
C ILE A 17 -14.33 -10.43 -5.81
N ASN A 18 -14.65 -10.00 -4.59
CA ASN A 18 -15.85 -10.36 -3.84
C ASN A 18 -16.12 -9.28 -2.78
N GLU A 19 -17.16 -9.45 -1.97
CA GLU A 19 -17.62 -8.50 -0.94
C GLU A 19 -16.51 -7.86 -0.09
N THR A 20 -15.43 -8.58 0.21
CA THR A 20 -14.35 -8.08 1.07
C THR A 20 -12.99 -7.99 0.38
N ASP A 21 -12.80 -8.67 -0.76
CA ASP A 21 -11.49 -8.84 -1.36
C ASP A 21 -11.29 -8.01 -2.63
N TRP A 22 -10.12 -7.39 -2.73
CA TRP A 22 -9.70 -6.51 -3.81
C TRP A 22 -8.28 -6.84 -4.26
N VAL A 23 -8.02 -6.61 -5.53
CA VAL A 23 -6.66 -6.62 -6.09
C VAL A 23 -6.39 -5.26 -6.70
N VAL A 24 -5.31 -4.61 -6.28
CA VAL A 24 -4.88 -3.31 -6.82
C VAL A 24 -3.46 -3.44 -7.35
N GLN A 25 -3.25 -3.06 -8.61
CA GLN A 25 -1.91 -2.93 -9.17
C GLN A 25 -1.46 -1.48 -9.11
N VAL A 26 -0.22 -1.28 -8.67
CA VAL A 26 0.41 0.03 -8.62
C VAL A 26 1.75 0.00 -9.35
N MET A 27 2.07 1.11 -9.99
CA MET A 27 3.36 1.38 -10.59
C MET A 27 4.07 2.47 -9.79
N LEU A 28 5.18 2.11 -9.15
CA LEU A 28 6.08 3.05 -8.47
C LEU A 28 6.74 3.98 -9.51
N ASN A 29 7.00 5.23 -9.12
CA ASN A 29 7.76 6.17 -9.92
C ASN A 29 9.24 6.15 -9.50
N PRO A 30 10.16 5.52 -10.25
CA PRO A 30 11.56 5.39 -9.84
C PRO A 30 12.33 6.72 -9.78
N GLN A 31 11.80 7.79 -10.41
CA GLN A 31 12.39 9.12 -10.37
C GLN A 31 11.94 9.95 -9.16
N HIS A 32 11.17 9.39 -8.22
CA HIS A 32 10.69 10.14 -7.07
C HIS A 32 11.85 10.53 -6.12
N ALA A 33 11.89 11.80 -5.71
CA ALA A 33 13.01 12.38 -4.96
C ALA A 33 13.28 11.69 -3.60
N ILE A 34 12.30 10.98 -3.04
CA ILE A 34 12.46 10.23 -1.78
C ILE A 34 13.58 9.19 -1.85
N TYR A 35 13.82 8.61 -3.04
CA TYR A 35 14.85 7.60 -3.23
C TYR A 35 16.26 8.17 -3.15
N ASN A 36 16.44 9.49 -3.33
CA ASN A 36 17.73 10.15 -3.13
C ASN A 36 18.21 10.02 -1.67
N GLY A 37 17.29 9.85 -0.72
CA GLY A 37 17.59 9.61 0.69
C GLY A 37 17.46 8.15 1.12
N HIS A 38 16.95 7.25 0.26
CA HIS A 38 16.62 5.88 0.65
C HIS A 38 16.91 4.88 -0.48
N PHE A 39 18.16 4.50 -0.72
CA PHE A 39 19.41 5.06 -0.20
C PHE A 39 20.20 5.67 -1.36
N PRO A 40 21.09 6.65 -1.14
CA PRO A 40 21.93 7.17 -2.21
C PRO A 40 22.62 6.03 -2.97
N GLN A 41 22.49 6.02 -4.30
CA GLN A 41 23.00 4.98 -5.23
C GLN A 41 22.36 3.59 -5.13
N GLN A 42 21.59 3.30 -4.08
CA GLN A 42 20.86 2.04 -3.91
C GLN A 42 19.40 2.32 -3.51
N PRO A 43 18.55 2.73 -4.47
CA PRO A 43 17.18 3.11 -4.17
C PRO A 43 16.36 1.91 -3.70
N VAL A 44 15.67 2.09 -2.59
CA VAL A 44 14.81 1.11 -1.94
C VAL A 44 13.51 1.80 -1.55
N VAL A 45 12.38 1.14 -1.71
CA VAL A 45 11.10 1.67 -1.23
C VAL A 45 11.08 1.71 0.30
N PRO A 46 10.86 2.88 0.94
CA PRO A 46 10.69 2.94 2.38
C PRO A 46 9.44 2.17 2.81
N GLY A 47 9.54 1.37 3.87
CA GLY A 47 8.41 0.57 4.37
C GLY A 47 7.18 1.41 4.74
N VAL A 48 7.39 2.61 5.27
CA VAL A 48 6.30 3.57 5.57
C VAL A 48 5.56 4.04 4.32
N CYS A 49 6.23 4.12 3.16
CA CYS A 49 5.57 4.45 1.91
C CYS A 49 4.67 3.32 1.42
N MET A 50 5.04 2.05 1.68
CA MET A 50 4.16 0.91 1.41
C MET A 50 2.89 0.96 2.25
N LEU A 51 3.00 1.31 3.54
CA LEU A 51 1.83 1.54 4.39
C LEU A 51 0.95 2.67 3.84
N GLN A 52 1.57 3.76 3.40
CA GLN A 52 0.83 4.88 2.81
C GLN A 52 0.09 4.47 1.53
N ILE A 53 0.73 3.75 0.61
CA ILE A 53 0.08 3.24 -0.62
C ILE A 53 -1.12 2.36 -0.24
N ILE A 54 -0.94 1.40 0.67
CA ILE A 54 -2.03 0.50 1.09
C ILE A 54 -3.20 1.31 1.65
N LYS A 55 -2.92 2.29 2.53
CA LYS A 55 -3.95 3.16 3.11
C LYS A 55 -4.70 3.93 2.03
N GLU A 56 -3.98 4.61 1.13
CA GLU A 56 -4.58 5.42 0.06
C GLU A 56 -5.38 4.58 -0.94
N CYS A 57 -4.95 3.35 -1.23
CA CYS A 57 -5.75 2.41 -2.01
C CYS A 57 -7.07 2.04 -1.31
N ILE A 58 -7.03 1.79 0.01
CA ILE A 58 -8.23 1.48 0.79
C ILE A 58 -9.15 2.71 0.89
N GLU A 59 -8.60 3.91 1.07
CA GLU A 59 -9.36 5.17 1.05
C GLU A 59 -10.07 5.38 -0.29
N LYS A 60 -9.41 5.07 -1.42
CA LYS A 60 -10.01 5.11 -2.76
C LYS A 60 -11.15 4.09 -2.91
N ILE A 61 -10.98 2.87 -2.39
CA ILE A 61 -12.00 1.81 -2.41
C ILE A 61 -13.22 2.18 -1.53
N GLN A 62 -12.98 2.63 -0.30
CA GLN A 62 -14.04 2.98 0.66
C GLN A 62 -14.64 4.37 0.44
N GLN A 63 -14.07 5.15 -0.49
CA GLN A 63 -14.45 6.54 -0.79
C GLN A 63 -14.48 7.44 0.46
N ALA A 64 -13.61 7.15 1.43
CA ALA A 64 -13.56 7.83 2.72
C ALA A 64 -12.11 8.09 3.13
N PRO A 65 -11.80 9.23 3.77
CA PRO A 65 -10.50 9.46 4.38
C PRO A 65 -10.34 8.56 5.61
N LEU A 66 -9.17 7.94 5.75
CA LEU A 66 -8.87 6.96 6.79
C LEU A 66 -7.53 7.25 7.47
N GLN A 67 -7.41 6.75 8.69
CA GLN A 67 -6.17 6.74 9.46
C GLN A 67 -5.97 5.39 10.14
N TYR A 68 -4.70 4.99 10.30
CA TYR A 68 -4.37 3.78 11.05
C TYR A 68 -4.70 3.99 12.53
N LYS A 69 -5.63 3.17 13.05
CA LYS A 69 -5.93 3.08 14.48
C LYS A 69 -4.93 2.16 15.19
N GLN A 70 -4.66 1.01 14.58
CA GLN A 70 -3.77 0.00 15.14
C GLN A 70 -3.15 -0.84 14.03
N ILE A 71 -1.87 -1.16 14.15
CA ILE A 71 -1.19 -2.15 13.32
C ILE A 71 -0.88 -3.36 14.20
N ALA A 72 -1.60 -4.46 14.01
CA ALA A 72 -1.41 -5.69 14.78
C ALA A 72 -0.18 -6.48 14.30
N SER A 73 0.11 -6.42 12.99
CA SER A 73 1.33 -6.99 12.43
C SER A 73 1.70 -6.27 11.14
N CYS A 74 2.99 -5.93 10.99
CA CYS A 74 3.56 -5.42 9.75
C CYS A 74 4.91 -6.07 9.53
N LYS A 75 5.04 -6.84 8.44
CA LYS A 75 6.27 -7.55 8.09
C LYS A 75 6.73 -7.08 6.72
N PHE A 76 7.92 -6.48 6.66
CA PHE A 76 8.62 -6.20 5.41
C PHE A 76 9.53 -7.39 5.11
N LEU A 77 9.17 -8.17 4.09
CA LEU A 77 9.75 -9.49 3.83
C LEU A 77 10.83 -9.44 2.74
N SER A 78 10.76 -8.49 1.82
CA SER A 78 11.77 -8.27 0.80
C SER A 78 11.92 -6.78 0.48
N VAL A 79 13.11 -6.41 0.02
CA VAL A 79 13.40 -5.06 -0.45
C VAL A 79 12.82 -4.86 -1.84
N ILE A 80 12.31 -3.66 -2.12
CA ILE A 80 11.84 -3.28 -3.44
C ILE A 80 12.79 -2.23 -3.99
N ASN A 81 13.50 -2.54 -5.06
CA ASN A 81 14.21 -1.54 -5.84
C ASN A 81 13.26 -1.03 -6.94
N PRO A 82 12.83 0.25 -6.90
CA PRO A 82 11.87 0.77 -7.87
C PRO A 82 12.41 0.76 -9.30
N ASN A 83 13.73 0.72 -9.52
CA ASN A 83 14.30 0.61 -10.87
C ASN A 83 14.27 -0.82 -11.43
N GLU A 84 14.16 -1.83 -10.57
CA GLU A 84 14.15 -3.24 -10.99
C GLU A 84 12.73 -3.83 -11.01
N THR A 85 11.97 -3.57 -9.96
CA THR A 85 10.61 -4.10 -9.75
C THR A 85 9.65 -2.97 -9.38
N PRO A 86 9.33 -2.05 -10.32
CA PRO A 86 8.44 -0.92 -10.05
C PRO A 86 6.98 -1.33 -9.88
N GLU A 87 6.59 -2.50 -10.39
CA GLU A 87 5.22 -2.98 -10.33
C GLU A 87 4.97 -3.73 -9.02
N LEU A 88 3.87 -3.37 -8.35
CA LEU A 88 3.41 -4.06 -7.15
C LEU A 88 1.96 -4.45 -7.31
N LYS A 89 1.65 -5.69 -6.91
CA LYS A 89 0.30 -6.20 -6.72
C LYS A 89 -0.04 -6.15 -5.24
N LEU A 90 -1.13 -5.48 -4.89
CA LEU A 90 -1.70 -5.43 -3.54
C LEU A 90 -2.95 -6.30 -3.51
N SER A 91 -2.92 -7.39 -2.76
CA SER A 91 -4.08 -8.20 -2.42
C SER A 91 -4.62 -7.70 -1.09
N LEU A 92 -5.85 -7.19 -1.07
CA LEU A 92 -6.47 -6.54 0.08
C LEU A 92 -7.73 -7.30 0.49
N THR A 93 -7.87 -7.57 1.78
CA THR A 93 -9.14 -7.97 2.40
C THR A 93 -9.56 -6.87 3.35
N ILE A 94 -10.74 -6.29 3.13
CA ILE A 94 -11.29 -5.18 3.91
C ILE A 94 -12.60 -5.63 4.51
N LYS A 95 -12.67 -5.71 5.84
CA LYS A 95 -13.88 -6.06 6.58
C LYS A 95 -14.34 -4.88 7.42
N ASN A 96 -15.56 -4.42 7.18
CA ASN A 96 -16.18 -3.42 8.04
C ASN A 96 -16.87 -4.10 9.24
N ASN A 97 -16.87 -3.44 10.38
CA ASN A 97 -17.68 -3.84 11.54
C ASN A 97 -18.74 -2.76 11.81
N GLU A 98 -19.65 -3.01 12.74
CA GLU A 98 -20.72 -2.05 13.09
C GLU A 98 -20.21 -0.73 13.73
N THR A 99 -18.91 -0.60 14.00
CA THR A 99 -18.30 0.53 14.72
C THR A 99 -17.38 1.40 13.86
N ASP A 100 -17.66 1.50 12.55
CA ASP A 100 -16.89 2.29 11.57
C ASP A 100 -15.38 1.99 11.59
N THR A 101 -15.01 0.76 11.95
CA THR A 101 -13.62 0.29 12.01
C THR A 101 -13.36 -0.77 10.96
N PHE A 102 -12.50 -0.45 9.99
CA PHE A 102 -12.10 -1.37 8.95
C PHE A 102 -10.95 -2.26 9.44
N HIS A 103 -11.19 -3.56 9.48
CA HIS A 103 -10.16 -4.56 9.69
C HIS A 103 -9.57 -4.96 8.34
N ILE A 104 -8.26 -4.75 8.18
CA ILE A 104 -7.59 -4.98 6.91
C ILE A 104 -6.50 -6.03 7.02
N LEU A 105 -6.47 -6.91 6.02
CA LEU A 105 -5.32 -7.73 5.68
C LEU A 105 -4.82 -7.26 4.33
N ALA A 106 -3.52 -7.02 4.21
CA ALA A 106 -2.90 -6.66 2.94
C ALA A 106 -1.64 -7.48 2.71
N GLU A 107 -1.49 -7.98 1.50
CA GLU A 107 -0.26 -8.58 1.00
C GLU A 107 0.18 -7.81 -0.24
N GLY A 108 1.40 -7.26 -0.19
CA GLY A 108 2.02 -6.61 -1.34
C GLY A 108 3.12 -7.49 -1.90
N ALA A 109 3.08 -7.75 -3.20
CA ALA A 109 4.07 -8.54 -3.91
C ALA A 109 4.61 -7.78 -5.14
N SER A 110 5.91 -7.93 -5.39
CA SER A 110 6.54 -7.59 -6.65
C SER A 110 6.45 -8.77 -7.62
N SER A 111 7.04 -8.66 -8.80
CA SER A 111 7.22 -9.78 -9.72
C SER A 111 8.14 -10.89 -9.18
N LYS A 112 8.98 -10.59 -8.16
CA LYS A 112 9.95 -11.55 -7.60
C LYS A 112 9.43 -12.19 -6.31
N ASP A 113 9.00 -11.35 -5.37
CA ASP A 113 8.77 -11.77 -3.98
C ASP A 113 7.58 -11.04 -3.35
N ILE A 114 7.06 -11.64 -2.27
CA ILE A 114 6.18 -10.94 -1.34
C ILE A 114 7.02 -9.93 -0.55
N CYS A 115 6.64 -8.65 -0.62
CA CYS A 115 7.38 -7.53 -0.04
C CYS A 115 6.82 -7.10 1.31
N ILE A 116 5.50 -7.13 1.49
CA ILE A 116 4.85 -6.72 2.73
C ILE A 116 3.65 -7.61 3.07
N LYS A 117 3.50 -7.93 4.36
CA LYS A 117 2.24 -8.43 4.93
C LYS A 117 1.81 -7.52 6.07
N LEU A 118 0.57 -7.05 6.01
CA LEU A 118 -0.01 -6.12 6.97
C LEU A 118 -1.34 -6.66 7.50
N LYS A 119 -1.50 -6.57 8.83
CA LYS A 119 -2.78 -6.73 9.53
C LYS A 119 -3.00 -5.50 10.38
N ALA A 120 -4.04 -4.72 10.08
CA ALA A 120 -4.29 -3.44 10.74
C ALA A 120 -5.78 -3.13 10.89
N GLN A 121 -6.06 -2.07 11.64
CA GLN A 121 -7.34 -1.42 11.75
C GLN A 121 -7.23 0.03 11.25
N LEU A 122 -8.18 0.43 10.41
CA LEU A 122 -8.35 1.80 9.93
C LEU A 122 -9.68 2.36 10.46
N ILE A 123 -9.71 3.66 10.71
CA ILE A 123 -10.92 4.40 11.09
C ILE A 123 -11.03 5.68 10.25
N GLY A 124 -12.22 6.27 10.20
CA GLY A 124 -12.44 7.60 9.62
C GLY A 124 -11.50 8.67 10.21
N LYS A 125 -11.11 9.63 9.38
CA LYS A 125 -10.35 10.80 9.80
C LYS A 125 -11.26 11.94 10.23
#